data_AF-A5CZS9-F1
#
_entry.id   AF-A5CZS9-F1
#
_cell.length_a   1.000
_cell.length_b   1.000
_cell.length_c   1.000
_cell.angle_alpha   90.00
_cell.angle_beta   90.00
_cell.angle_gamma   90.00
#
_symmetry.space_group_name_H-M   'P 1'
#
loop_
_entity.id
_entity.type
_entity.pdbx_description
1 polymer ?
#
loop_
_entity_poly.entity_id
_entity_poly.type
_entity_poly.pdbx_seq_one_letter_code
_entity_poly.pdbx_strand_id
1 'polypeptide(L)'
;MTRHLYHVIAAMLLAALLALAGCAQAGKSEKLREAGPPEDTVFQVSTINALLQGLYDGEVTCGELKKHGDLGVGTFDGLDGEMVVVDGIILQVKADGKVLPAPDGEKTPFAAVTFFSSDRTQQVKELADYSHLQRLLDGLIANRNMFYAIRIDGTSLM
;
A
#
# COMPACT_ATOMS: atom_id res chain seq x y z
N MET A 1 45.96 -17.32 46.78
CA MET A 1 45.34 -16.12 46.14
C MET A 1 44.26 -16.46 45.10
N THR A 2 44.33 -17.60 44.41
CA THR A 2 43.37 -17.96 43.34
C THR A 2 41.98 -18.39 43.84
N ARG A 3 41.86 -19.16 44.93
CA ARG A 3 40.53 -19.58 45.47
C ARG A 3 39.64 -18.42 45.93
N HIS A 4 40.22 -17.42 46.59
CA HIS A 4 39.49 -16.22 46.98
C HIS A 4 39.02 -15.40 45.77
N LEU A 5 39.86 -15.31 44.73
CA LEU A 5 39.49 -14.65 43.48
C LEU A 5 38.33 -15.37 42.76
N TYR A 6 38.34 -16.71 42.75
CA TYR A 6 37.25 -17.50 42.19
C TYR A 6 35.92 -17.30 42.92
N HIS A 7 35.91 -17.23 44.25
CA HIS A 7 34.68 -17.01 45.01
C HIS A 7 34.13 -15.59 44.83
N VAL A 8 35.00 -14.59 44.71
CA VAL A 8 34.59 -13.21 44.41
C VAL A 8 33.99 -13.10 43.01
N ILE A 9 34.60 -13.74 42.00
CA ILE A 9 34.06 -13.75 40.64
C ILE A 9 32.73 -14.52 40.56
N ALA A 10 32.64 -15.69 41.20
CA ALA A 10 31.41 -16.48 41.23
C ALA A 10 30.26 -15.74 41.94
N ALA A 11 30.54 -15.03 43.04
CA ALA A 11 29.56 -14.20 43.74
C ALA A 11 29.09 -13.01 42.90
N MET A 12 30.00 -12.36 42.16
CA MET A 12 29.63 -11.26 41.25
C MET A 12 28.78 -11.74 40.07
N LEU A 13 29.09 -12.91 39.50
CA LEU A 13 28.28 -13.50 38.43
C LEU A 13 26.88 -13.90 38.91
N LEU A 14 26.77 -14.50 40.10
CA LEU A 14 25.48 -14.88 40.68
C LEU A 14 24.61 -13.66 41.01
N ALA A 15 25.21 -12.58 41.53
CA ALA A 15 24.52 -11.32 41.78
C ALA A 15 24.02 -10.66 40.49
N ALA A 16 24.82 -10.71 39.41
CA ALA A 16 24.42 -10.21 38.10
C ALA A 16 23.25 -11.01 37.50
N LEU A 17 23.25 -12.34 37.64
CA LEU A 17 22.15 -13.21 37.21
C LEU A 17 20.84 -12.93 37.98
N LEU A 18 20.92 -12.69 39.29
CA LEU A 18 19.74 -12.34 40.10
C LEU A 18 19.21 -10.94 39.79
N ALA A 19 20.09 -9.99 39.47
CA ALA A 19 19.68 -8.64 39.04
C ALA A 19 18.97 -8.65 37.67
N LEU A 20 19.36 -9.54 36.75
CA LEU A 20 18.70 -9.71 35.45
C LEU A 20 17.34 -10.40 35.56
N ALA A 21 17.12 -11.26 36.55
CA ALA A 21 15.82 -11.89 36.81
C ALA A 21 14.82 -10.96 37.54
N GLY A 22 15.30 -9.86 38.14
CA GLY A 22 14.51 -8.94 38.97
C GLY A 22 13.78 -7.82 38.20
N CYS A 23 14.01 -7.66 36.89
CA CYS A 23 13.31 -6.66 36.07
C CYS A 23 12.01 -7.20 35.46
N ALA A 24 11.19 -7.91 36.23
CA ALA A 24 9.78 -8.12 35.88
C ALA A 24 8.98 -6.89 36.35
N GLN A 25 9.20 -5.75 35.69
CA GLN A 25 8.32 -4.61 35.84
C GLN A 25 6.96 -5.01 35.24
N ALA A 26 5.93 -5.06 36.08
CA ALA A 26 4.54 -5.17 35.65
C ALA A 26 4.17 -3.93 34.82
N GLY A 27 4.51 -3.96 33.53
CA GLY A 27 4.05 -2.99 32.56
C GLY A 27 2.55 -3.15 32.42
N LYS A 28 1.79 -2.11 32.76
CA LYS A 28 0.43 -1.94 32.26
C LYS A 28 0.51 -2.13 30.75
N SER A 29 -0.18 -3.16 30.24
CA SER A 29 -0.41 -3.32 28.82
C SER A 29 -1.28 -2.16 28.37
N GLU A 30 -0.65 -1.04 28.00
CA GLU A 30 -1.29 -0.11 27.10
C GLU A 30 -1.47 -0.88 25.81
N LYS A 31 -2.72 -1.24 25.50
CA LYS A 31 -3.10 -1.60 24.14
C LYS A 31 -2.53 -0.51 23.23
N LEU A 32 -1.44 -0.80 22.51
CA LEU A 32 -1.09 -0.02 21.35
C LEU A 32 -2.36 0.00 20.50
N ARG A 33 -2.96 1.18 20.36
CA ARG A 33 -3.93 1.40 19.30
C ARG A 33 -3.13 1.11 18.04
N GLU A 34 -3.48 0.05 17.31
CA GLU A 34 -3.00 -0.08 15.95
C GLU A 34 -3.30 1.26 15.29
N ALA A 35 -2.25 1.98 14.90
CA ALA A 35 -2.44 3.16 14.08
C ALA A 35 -3.23 2.70 12.85
N GLY A 36 -4.28 3.42 12.49
CA GLY A 36 -4.99 3.15 11.24
C GLY A 36 -3.99 3.16 10.08
N PRO A 37 -4.37 2.59 8.92
CA PRO A 37 -3.53 2.66 7.73
C PRO A 37 -3.10 4.11 7.51
N PRO A 38 -1.82 4.36 7.18
CA PRO A 38 -1.32 5.71 7.01
C PRO A 38 -2.11 6.41 5.89
N GLU A 39 -2.63 7.60 6.21
CA GLU A 39 -3.31 8.45 5.24
C GLU A 39 -2.32 8.89 4.14
N ASP A 40 -2.84 9.20 2.95
CA ASP A 40 -2.07 9.69 1.79
C ASP A 40 -0.84 8.85 1.40
N THR A 41 -0.97 7.52 1.53
CA THR A 41 0.10 6.57 1.23
C THR A 41 -0.25 5.70 0.04
N VAL A 42 0.62 5.70 -0.98
CA VAL A 42 0.53 4.75 -2.09
C VAL A 42 1.16 3.43 -1.67
N PHE A 43 0.36 2.37 -1.67
CA PHE A 43 0.85 1.00 -1.62
C PHE A 43 1.05 0.47 -3.03
N GLN A 44 2.23 -0.09 -3.30
CA GLN A 44 2.56 -0.64 -4.61
C GLN A 44 3.04 -2.08 -4.47
N VAL A 45 2.48 -2.97 -5.30
CA VAL A 45 2.97 -4.33 -5.50
C VAL A 45 4.00 -4.30 -6.62
N SER A 46 5.20 -4.81 -6.34
CA SER A 46 6.32 -4.90 -7.30
C SER A 46 6.79 -3.53 -7.82
N THR A 47 7.48 -3.51 -8.96
CA THR A 47 7.97 -2.30 -9.63
C THR A 47 7.62 -2.33 -11.11
N ILE A 48 7.49 -1.16 -11.74
CA ILE A 48 7.25 -1.06 -13.18
C ILE A 48 8.37 -1.72 -14.00
N ASN A 49 9.62 -1.69 -13.52
CA ASN A 49 10.74 -2.32 -14.21
C ASN A 49 10.62 -3.85 -14.22
N ALA A 50 10.16 -4.46 -13.13
CA ALA A 50 9.90 -5.91 -13.07
C ALA A 50 8.82 -6.31 -14.10
N LEU A 51 7.73 -5.54 -14.16
CA LEU A 51 6.66 -5.74 -15.13
C LEU A 51 7.17 -5.63 -16.58
N LEU A 52 7.93 -4.57 -16.91
CA LEU A 52 8.49 -4.37 -18.25
C LEU A 52 9.51 -5.46 -18.66
N GLN A 53 10.10 -6.15 -17.69
CA GLN A 53 11.01 -7.28 -17.92
C GLN A 53 10.31 -8.63 -18.09
N GLY A 54 8.97 -8.68 -18.01
CA GLY A 54 8.22 -9.91 -18.23
C GLY A 54 7.89 -10.68 -16.95
N LEU A 55 8.08 -10.11 -15.77
CA LEU A 55 7.70 -10.75 -14.51
C LEU A 55 6.20 -10.57 -14.27
N TYR A 56 5.41 -11.45 -14.90
CA TYR A 56 3.94 -11.37 -14.92
C TYR A 56 3.24 -12.26 -13.89
N ASP A 57 4.00 -13.07 -13.16
CA ASP A 57 3.45 -13.94 -12.11
C ASP A 57 3.08 -13.08 -10.89
N GLY A 58 1.82 -13.16 -10.49
CA GLY A 58 1.26 -12.43 -9.37
C GLY A 58 1.52 -13.12 -8.03
N GLU A 59 1.90 -12.31 -7.03
CA GLU A 59 2.16 -12.79 -5.67
C GLU A 59 1.09 -12.31 -4.67
N VAL A 60 0.49 -11.16 -4.92
CA VAL A 60 -0.52 -10.55 -4.04
C VAL A 60 -1.90 -10.82 -4.60
N THR A 61 -2.83 -11.25 -3.73
CA THR A 61 -4.23 -11.47 -4.12
C THR A 61 -5.03 -10.17 -4.06
N CYS A 62 -6.12 -10.09 -4.83
CA CYS A 62 -7.05 -8.96 -4.80
C CYS A 62 -7.63 -8.73 -3.40
N GLY A 63 -7.93 -9.79 -2.65
CA GLY A 63 -8.41 -9.69 -1.27
C GLY A 63 -7.38 -9.11 -0.31
N GLU A 64 -6.08 -9.37 -0.52
CA GLU A 64 -5.01 -8.71 0.23
C GLU A 64 -4.85 -7.26 -0.22
N LEU A 65 -4.86 -6.99 -1.52
CA LEU A 65 -4.69 -5.65 -2.09
C LEU A 65 -5.73 -4.65 -1.54
N LYS A 66 -6.99 -5.07 -1.38
CA LYS A 66 -8.08 -4.25 -0.80
C LYS A 66 -7.82 -3.77 0.63
N LYS A 67 -6.90 -4.40 1.36
CA LYS A 67 -6.50 -3.94 2.70
C LYS A 67 -5.58 -2.72 2.66
N HIS A 68 -5.07 -2.36 1.48
CA HIS A 68 -4.10 -1.29 1.28
C HIS A 68 -4.68 -0.11 0.49
N GLY A 69 -5.89 -0.20 -0.06
CA GLY A 69 -6.53 0.91 -0.73
C GLY A 69 -7.89 0.61 -1.36
N ASP A 70 -8.61 1.67 -1.69
CA ASP A 70 -9.95 1.65 -2.29
C ASP A 70 -10.01 2.36 -3.66
N LEU A 71 -8.92 2.99 -4.08
CA LEU A 71 -8.70 3.55 -5.42
C LEU A 71 -7.33 3.12 -5.95
N GLY A 72 -7.25 2.80 -7.24
CA GLY A 72 -5.97 2.45 -7.86
C GLY A 72 -6.07 1.80 -9.22
N VAL A 73 -4.91 1.38 -9.72
CA VAL A 73 -4.73 0.76 -11.04
C VAL A 73 -3.69 -0.36 -10.97
N GLY A 74 -3.72 -1.27 -11.94
CA GLY A 74 -2.78 -2.38 -12.02
C GLY A 74 -3.09 -3.32 -13.18
N THR A 75 -2.61 -4.56 -13.07
CA THR A 75 -2.93 -5.66 -14.00
C THR A 75 -3.09 -6.97 -13.22
N PHE A 76 -3.40 -8.05 -13.92
CA PHE A 76 -3.60 -9.38 -13.36
C PHE A 76 -2.48 -10.34 -13.73
N ASP A 77 -2.42 -11.47 -13.02
CA ASP A 77 -1.51 -12.58 -13.32
C ASP A 77 -1.48 -12.89 -14.82
N GLY A 78 -0.28 -13.05 -15.38
CA GLY A 78 -0.10 -13.31 -16.81
C GLY A 78 -0.48 -12.16 -17.76
N LEU A 79 -0.58 -10.92 -17.25
CA LEU A 79 -1.10 -9.75 -17.98
C LEU A 79 -2.52 -9.96 -18.51
N ASP A 80 -3.36 -10.62 -17.73
CA ASP A 80 -4.74 -10.89 -18.12
C ASP A 80 -5.63 -9.65 -17.96
N GLY A 81 -5.41 -8.63 -18.77
CA GLY A 81 -6.19 -7.38 -18.77
C GLY A 81 -5.77 -6.37 -17.71
N GLU A 82 -6.54 -5.29 -17.64
CA GLU A 82 -6.25 -4.13 -16.79
C GLU A 82 -7.09 -4.17 -15.51
N MET A 83 -6.49 -3.73 -14.41
CA MET A 83 -7.14 -3.59 -13.11
C MET A 83 -7.54 -2.13 -12.89
N VAL A 84 -8.80 -1.91 -12.52
CA VAL A 84 -9.30 -0.65 -11.98
C VAL A 84 -9.84 -0.92 -10.59
N VAL A 85 -9.32 -0.20 -9.59
CA VAL A 85 -9.85 -0.22 -8.22
C VAL A 85 -10.60 1.08 -7.98
N VAL A 86 -11.88 0.99 -7.64
CA VAL A 86 -12.72 2.14 -7.35
C VAL A 86 -13.76 1.78 -6.30
N ASP A 87 -13.92 2.63 -5.28
CA ASP A 87 -14.83 2.42 -4.16
C ASP A 87 -14.64 1.04 -3.48
N GLY A 88 -13.38 0.56 -3.42
CA GLY A 88 -13.01 -0.74 -2.86
C GLY A 88 -13.36 -1.95 -3.74
N ILE A 89 -13.95 -1.73 -4.91
CA ILE A 89 -14.27 -2.76 -5.90
C ILE A 89 -13.11 -2.87 -6.88
N ILE A 90 -12.63 -4.09 -7.10
CA ILE A 90 -11.62 -4.39 -8.11
C ILE A 90 -12.33 -4.91 -9.36
N LEU A 91 -12.12 -4.21 -10.48
CA LEU A 91 -12.65 -4.54 -11.79
C LEU A 91 -11.52 -4.95 -12.73
N GLN A 92 -11.76 -6.01 -13.50
CA GLN A 92 -10.90 -6.48 -14.57
C GLN A 92 -11.48 -6.06 -15.92
N VAL A 93 -10.74 -5.24 -16.65
CA VAL A 93 -11.04 -4.86 -18.04
C VAL A 93 -10.27 -5.81 -18.95
N LYS A 94 -10.99 -6.72 -19.60
CA LYS A 94 -10.44 -7.77 -20.47
C LYS A 94 -10.13 -7.20 -21.86
N ALA A 95 -9.25 -7.88 -22.59
CA ALA A 95 -8.91 -7.52 -23.97
C ALA A 95 -10.10 -7.57 -24.94
N ASP A 96 -11.14 -8.34 -24.62
CA ASP A 96 -12.41 -8.38 -25.37
C ASP A 96 -13.39 -7.25 -25.01
N GLY A 97 -12.98 -6.32 -24.13
CA GLY A 97 -13.75 -5.17 -23.68
C GLY A 97 -14.73 -5.46 -22.53
N LYS A 98 -14.81 -6.71 -22.05
CA LYS A 98 -15.65 -7.02 -20.89
C LYS A 98 -15.04 -6.44 -19.61
N VAL A 99 -15.92 -5.93 -18.76
CA VAL A 99 -15.57 -5.46 -17.42
C VAL A 99 -16.23 -6.37 -16.40
N LEU A 100 -15.43 -7.04 -15.58
CA LEU A 100 -15.89 -8.04 -14.61
C LEU A 100 -15.34 -7.73 -13.23
N PRO A 101 -16.10 -7.96 -12.14
CA PRO A 101 -15.53 -7.92 -10.80
C PRO A 101 -14.48 -9.03 -10.63
N ALA A 102 -13.31 -8.68 -10.10
CA ALA A 102 -12.25 -9.65 -9.82
C ALA A 102 -12.53 -10.41 -8.51
N PRO A 103 -12.45 -11.76 -8.51
CA PRO A 103 -12.51 -12.54 -7.28
C PRO A 103 -11.35 -12.20 -6.32
N ASP A 104 -11.57 -12.32 -5.02
CA ASP A 104 -10.54 -11.99 -4.02
C ASP A 104 -9.28 -12.88 -4.12
N GLY A 105 -9.40 -14.08 -4.70
CA GLY A 105 -8.27 -14.99 -4.92
C GLY A 105 -7.44 -14.69 -6.17
N GLU A 106 -7.94 -13.84 -7.06
CA GLU A 106 -7.22 -13.42 -8.27
C GLU A 106 -5.95 -12.65 -7.89
N LYS A 107 -4.87 -12.81 -8.64
CA LYS A 107 -3.56 -12.24 -8.27
C LYS A 107 -3.11 -11.12 -9.18
N THR A 108 -2.20 -10.30 -8.66
CA THR A 108 -1.60 -9.20 -9.39
C THR A 108 -0.06 -9.25 -9.33
N PRO A 109 0.63 -9.10 -10.48
CA PRO A 109 2.08 -8.89 -10.53
C PRO A 109 2.45 -7.42 -10.33
N PHE A 110 1.50 -6.49 -10.52
CA PHE A 110 1.68 -5.06 -10.33
C PHE A 110 0.35 -4.36 -10.08
N ALA A 111 0.29 -3.60 -8.99
CA ALA A 111 -0.80 -2.70 -8.67
C ALA A 111 -0.27 -1.52 -7.84
N ALA A 112 -0.91 -0.37 -7.98
CA ALA A 112 -0.71 0.81 -7.13
C ALA A 112 -2.07 1.28 -6.62
N VAL A 113 -2.25 1.26 -5.30
CA VAL A 113 -3.51 1.60 -4.63
C VAL A 113 -3.27 2.56 -3.46
N THR A 114 -4.31 3.28 -3.06
CA THR A 114 -4.34 4.12 -1.86
C THR A 114 -5.74 4.10 -1.27
N PHE A 115 -5.85 4.40 0.02
CA PHE A 115 -7.12 4.85 0.59
C PHE A 115 -7.34 6.30 0.16
N PHE A 116 -8.31 6.53 -0.72
CA PHE A 116 -8.51 7.81 -1.36
C PHE A 116 -9.31 8.75 -0.47
N SER A 117 -8.70 9.89 -0.13
CA SER A 117 -9.36 11.04 0.47
C SER A 117 -9.09 12.26 -0.41
N SER A 118 -10.14 12.97 -0.81
CA SER A 118 -10.00 14.09 -1.74
C SER A 118 -9.61 15.38 -0.99
N ASP A 119 -8.39 15.87 -1.21
CA ASP A 119 -7.95 17.19 -0.75
C ASP A 119 -8.61 18.35 -1.52
N ARG A 120 -8.88 18.13 -2.81
CA ARG A 120 -9.41 19.15 -3.73
C ARG A 120 -10.40 18.53 -4.71
N THR A 121 -11.54 19.18 -4.86
CA THR A 121 -12.54 18.83 -5.87
C THR A 121 -12.81 20.03 -6.76
N GLN A 122 -12.81 19.82 -8.06
CA GLN A 122 -13.13 20.85 -9.04
C GLN A 122 -14.13 20.31 -10.07
N GLN A 123 -15.21 21.06 -10.29
CA GLN A 123 -16.13 20.77 -11.40
C GLN A 123 -15.57 21.34 -12.70
N VAL A 124 -15.61 20.51 -13.74
CA VAL A 124 -15.23 20.89 -15.10
C VAL A 124 -16.45 20.71 -15.99
N LYS A 125 -16.91 21.79 -16.63
CA LYS A 125 -18.13 21.76 -17.45
C LYS A 125 -17.93 20.97 -18.73
N GLU A 126 -16.81 21.19 -19.40
CA GLU A 126 -16.49 20.57 -20.68
C GLU A 126 -15.00 20.20 -20.73
N LEU A 127 -14.72 18.96 -21.08
CA LEU A 127 -13.39 18.48 -21.43
C LEU A 127 -13.41 18.14 -22.92
N ALA A 128 -12.63 18.88 -23.69
CA ALA A 128 -12.60 18.74 -25.15
C ALA A 128 -11.85 17.47 -25.58
N ASP A 129 -10.73 17.19 -24.92
CA ASP A 129 -9.86 16.06 -25.21
C ASP A 129 -8.97 15.74 -24.01
N TYR A 130 -8.18 14.67 -24.13
CA TYR A 130 -7.22 14.26 -23.12
C TYR A 130 -6.15 15.33 -22.84
N SER A 131 -5.70 16.06 -23.85
CA SER A 131 -4.70 17.13 -23.67
C SER A 131 -5.23 18.32 -22.89
N HIS A 132 -6.53 18.62 -23.00
CA HIS A 132 -7.20 19.61 -22.18
C HIS A 132 -7.24 19.16 -20.72
N LEU A 133 -7.55 17.89 -20.44
CA LEU A 133 -7.46 17.33 -19.10
C LEU A 133 -6.03 17.44 -18.53
N GLN A 134 -5.00 17.09 -19.32
CA GLN A 134 -3.61 17.20 -18.90
C GLN A 134 -3.24 18.63 -18.49
N ARG A 135 -3.58 19.64 -19.31
CA ARG A 135 -3.31 21.05 -18.98
C ARG A 135 -4.04 21.50 -17.71
N LEU A 136 -5.26 21.01 -17.48
CA LEU A 136 -6.02 21.31 -16.27
C LEU A 136 -5.31 20.72 -15.04
N LEU A 137 -4.90 19.45 -15.10
CA LEU A 137 -4.18 18.79 -14.00
C LEU A 137 -2.82 19.43 -13.75
N ASP A 138 -2.08 19.79 -14.80
CA ASP A 138 -0.80 20.50 -14.70
C ASP A 138 -0.90 21.83 -13.96
N GLY A 139 -2.05 22.52 -14.06
CA GLY A 139 -2.32 23.74 -13.30
C GLY A 139 -2.71 23.51 -11.84
N LEU A 140 -3.17 22.30 -11.49
CA LEU A 140 -3.56 21.92 -10.13
C LEU A 140 -2.41 21.30 -9.33
N ILE A 141 -1.51 20.60 -10.00
CA ILE A 141 -0.34 19.93 -9.40
C ILE A 141 0.75 20.96 -9.13
N ALA A 142 0.87 21.38 -7.87
CA ALA A 142 1.86 22.38 -7.45
C ALA A 142 3.28 21.79 -7.30
N ASN A 143 3.41 20.57 -6.79
CA ASN A 143 4.69 19.92 -6.54
C ASN A 143 4.80 18.59 -7.29
N ARG A 144 5.57 18.59 -8.38
CA ARG A 144 5.75 17.40 -9.25
C ARG A 144 6.59 16.28 -8.63
N ASN A 145 7.16 16.48 -7.44
CA ASN A 145 7.92 15.44 -6.73
C ASN A 145 7.06 14.65 -5.74
N MET A 146 5.73 14.85 -5.75
CA MET A 146 4.76 14.12 -4.94
C MET A 146 3.93 13.18 -5.82
N PHE A 147 3.40 12.12 -5.21
CA PHE A 147 2.35 11.32 -5.82
C PHE A 147 0.99 12.02 -5.67
N TYR A 148 0.10 11.77 -6.64
CA TYR A 148 -1.27 12.27 -6.63
C TYR A 148 -2.21 11.13 -7.03
N ALA A 149 -3.27 10.93 -6.24
CA ALA A 149 -4.40 10.11 -6.63
C ALA A 149 -5.48 11.03 -7.24
N ILE A 150 -5.96 10.68 -8.43
CA ILE A 150 -6.93 11.50 -9.16
C ILE A 150 -8.10 10.62 -9.56
N ARG A 151 -9.30 11.02 -9.14
CA ARG A 151 -10.57 10.42 -9.53
C ARG A 151 -11.36 11.43 -10.37
N ILE A 152 -11.93 10.96 -11.47
CA ILE A 152 -12.77 11.77 -12.34
C ILE A 152 -14.09 11.04 -12.51
N ASP A 153 -15.16 11.63 -11.98
CA ASP A 153 -16.52 11.19 -12.21
C ASP A 153 -17.16 12.11 -13.27
N GLY A 154 -17.80 11.51 -14.28
CA GLY A 154 -18.41 12.28 -15.36
C GLY A 154 -19.16 11.41 -16.35
N THR A 155 -19.68 12.05 -17.39
CA THR A 155 -20.35 11.38 -18.50
C THR A 155 -19.54 11.62 -19.77
N SER A 156 -19.12 10.54 -20.43
CA SER A 156 -18.63 10.63 -21.80
C SER A 156 -19.83 10.67 -22.74
N LEU A 157 -19.95 11.72 -23.54
CA LEU A 157 -20.79 11.64 -24.75
C LEU A 157 -20.02 10.76 -25.74
N MET A 158 -20.62 9.62 -26.12
CA MET A 158 -20.16 8.85 -27.28
C MET A 158 -20.57 9.55 -28.57
#